data_AF-A0A4R6BSD3-F1
#
_entry.id   AF-A0A4R6BSD3-F1
#
_cell.length_a   1.000
_cell.length_b   1.000
_cell.length_c   1.000
_cell.angle_alpha   90.00
_cell.angle_beta   90.00
_cell.angle_gamma   90.00
#
_symmetry.space_group_name_H-M   'P 1'
#
loop_
_entity.id
_entity.type
_entity.pdbx_description
1 polymer ?
#
loop_
_entity_poly.entity_id
_entity_poly.type
_entity_poly.pdbx_seq_one_letter_code
_entity_poly.pdbx_strand_id
1 'polypeptide(L)' 'MTKEEMMNAIAGKLKLVNVGVIKPESIDDSKINELKDLYDMVMKRDNISPSEMTAITEELGNLRR' A
#
# COMPACT_ATOMS: atom_id res chain seq x y z
N MET A 1 -12.49 -6.22 3.77
CA MET A 1 -11.67 -5.02 3.54
C MET A 1 -11.77 -4.62 2.08
N THR A 2 -12.03 -3.34 1.81
CA THR A 2 -12.02 -2.74 0.48
C THR A 2 -10.58 -2.36 0.07
N LYS A 3 -10.36 -2.03 -1.21
CA LYS A 3 -9.05 -1.56 -1.69
C LYS A 3 -8.59 -0.31 -0.94
N GLU A 4 -9.53 0.61 -0.74
CA GLU A 4 -9.30 1.86 -0.01
C GLU A 4 -8.83 1.60 1.42
N GLU A 5 -9.49 0.69 2.13
CA GLU A 5 -9.09 0.32 3.50
C GLU A 5 -7.67 -0.27 3.54
N MET A 6 -7.31 -1.14 2.59
CA MET A 6 -5.97 -1.73 2.49
C MET A 6 -4.89 -0.65 2.26
N MET A 7 -5.14 0.26 1.31
CA MET A 7 -4.20 1.33 1.01
C MET A 7 -4.03 2.32 2.16
N ASN A 8 -5.13 2.71 2.80
CA ASN A 8 -5.09 3.61 3.96
C ASN A 8 -4.34 2.98 5.13
N ALA A 9 -4.52 1.68 5.35
CA ALA A 9 -3.77 0.96 6.38
C ALA A 9 -2.27 0.93 6.07
N ILE A 10 -1.86 0.61 4.83
CA ILE A 10 -0.45 0.63 4.42
C ILE A 10 0.14 2.04 4.59
N ALA A 11 -0.55 3.07 4.10
CA ALA A 11 -0.12 4.47 4.25
C ALA A 11 0.05 4.87 5.72
N GLY A 12 -0.90 4.49 6.57
CA GLY A 12 -0.84 4.71 8.02
C GLY A 12 0.34 3.99 8.67
N LYS A 13 0.62 2.73 8.29
CA LYS A 13 1.76 1.96 8.79
C LYS A 13 3.09 2.57 8.39
N LEU A 14 3.19 3.10 7.17
CA LEU A 14 4.36 3.83 6.67
C LEU A 14 4.48 5.24 7.27
N LYS A 15 3.53 5.69 8.10
CA LYS A 15 3.44 7.06 8.65
C LYS A 15 3.45 8.13 7.57
N LEU A 16 3.01 7.78 6.36
CA LEU A 16 2.96 8.70 5.26
C LEU A 16 1.63 9.46 5.33
N VAL A 17 1.64 10.59 6.02
CA VAL A 17 0.48 11.49 6.17
C VAL A 17 0.01 12.10 4.83
N ASN A 18 0.85 12.07 3.79
CA ASN A 18 0.57 12.67 2.49
C ASN A 18 0.12 11.66 1.40
N VAL A 19 -0.05 10.37 1.71
CA VAL A 19 -0.49 9.36 0.72
C VAL A 19 -1.97 9.48 0.39
N GLY A 20 -2.71 10.39 1.03
CA GLY A 20 -4.09 10.75 0.65
C GLY A 20 -4.25 11.21 -0.81
N VAL A 21 -3.17 11.31 -1.58
CA VAL A 21 -3.17 11.55 -3.03
C VAL A 21 -3.38 10.24 -3.84
N ILE A 22 -3.15 9.06 -3.26
CA ILE A 22 -3.37 7.79 -3.96
C ILE A 22 -4.85 7.43 -3.88
N LYS A 23 -5.57 7.72 -4.96
CA LYS A 23 -6.99 7.36 -5.10
C LYS A 23 -7.15 5.84 -5.21
N PRO A 24 -8.04 5.22 -4.41
CA PRO A 24 -8.35 3.77 -4.51
C PRO A 24 -8.83 3.35 -5.91
N GLU A 25 -9.48 4.29 -6.61
CA GLU A 25 -9.98 4.19 -7.98
C GLU A 25 -8.86 3.94 -9.02
N SER A 26 -7.60 4.24 -8.67
CA SER A 26 -6.46 4.05 -9.58
C SER A 26 -5.90 2.62 -9.58
N ILE A 27 -6.33 1.77 -8.64
CA ILE A 27 -5.88 0.38 -8.56
C ILE A 27 -6.75 -0.49 -9.47
N ASP A 28 -6.10 -1.19 -10.40
CA ASP A 28 -6.75 -2.13 -11.29
C ASP A 28 -7.45 -3.25 -10.49
N ASP A 29 -8.67 -3.64 -10.87
CA ASP A 29 -9.40 -4.75 -10.23
C ASP A 29 -8.65 -6.08 -10.35
N SER A 30 -7.86 -6.27 -11.40
CA SER A 30 -7.01 -7.46 -11.56
C SER A 30 -5.88 -7.55 -10.53
N LYS A 31 -5.49 -6.41 -9.93
CA LYS A 31 -4.38 -6.33 -8.97
C LYS A 31 -4.82 -6.33 -7.51
N ILE A 32 -6.08 -6.63 -7.22
CA ILE A 32 -6.61 -6.71 -5.85
C ILE A 32 -5.85 -7.75 -5.02
N ASN A 33 -5.52 -8.89 -5.63
CA ASN A 33 -4.77 -9.95 -4.94
C ASN A 33 -3.36 -9.47 -4.58
N GLU A 34 -2.67 -8.80 -5.49
CA GLU A 34 -1.35 -8.21 -5.23
C GLU A 34 -1.40 -7.15 -4.12
N LEU A 35 -2.43 -6.30 -4.13
CA LEU A 35 -2.65 -5.32 -3.06
C LEU A 35 -2.86 -6.00 -1.70
N LYS A 36 -3.60 -7.12 -1.67
CA LYS A 36 -3.85 -7.89 -0.45
C LYS A 36 -2.56 -8.52 0.08
N ASP A 37 -1.75 -9.10 -0.79
CA ASP A 37 -0.47 -9.70 -0.43
C ASP A 37 0.49 -8.64 0.14
N LEU A 38 0.56 -7.47 -0.50
CA LEU A 38 1.34 -6.33 -0.01
C LEU A 38 0.84 -5.84 1.34
N TYR A 39 -0.47 -5.70 1.52
CA TYR A 39 -1.08 -5.35 2.79
C TYR A 39 -0.68 -6.33 3.90
N ASP A 40 -0.84 -7.63 3.66
CA ASP A 40 -0.51 -8.66 4.65
C ASP A 40 0.99 -8.66 4.98
N MET A 41 1.86 -8.40 4.00
CA MET A 41 3.30 -8.25 4.24
C MET A 41 3.60 -7.05 5.13
N VAL A 42 3.04 -5.88 4.83
CA VAL A 42 3.28 -4.63 5.55
C VAL A 42 2.75 -4.69 6.98
N MET A 43 1.56 -5.27 7.19
CA MET A 43 0.94 -5.36 8.51
C MET A 43 1.71 -6.30 9.45
N LYS A 44 2.33 -7.36 8.92
CA LYS A 44 3.17 -8.29 9.70
C LYS A 44 4.52 -7.70 10.13
N ARG A 45 4.93 -6.54 9.57
CA ARG A 45 6.19 -5.90 9.92
C ARG A 45 6.01 -5.04 11.16
N ASP A 46 6.81 -5.29 12.19
CA ASP A 46 6.83 -4.46 13.41
C ASP A 46 7.52 -3.12 13.15
N ASN A 47 8.64 -3.15 12.43
CA ASN A 47 9.40 -1.99 12.02
C ASN A 47 9.67 -2.05 10.52
N ILE A 48 9.58 -0.90 9.86
CA ILE A 48 9.83 -0.75 8.43
C ILE A 48 11.04 0.18 8.30
N SER A 49 12.12 -0.33 7.72
CA SER A 49 13.31 0.45 7.43
C SER A 49 13.05 1.46 6.29
N PRO A 50 13.88 2.50 6.15
CA PRO A 50 13.74 3.45 5.04
C PRO A 50 13.78 2.80 3.65
N SER A 51 14.62 1.78 3.46
CA SER A 51 14.70 1.03 2.20
C SER A 51 13.43 0.23 1.91
N GLU A 52 12.84 -0.40 2.93
CA GLU A 52 11.57 -1.10 2.78
C GLU A 52 10.43 -0.13 2.49
N MET A 53 10.42 1.04 3.15
CA MET A 53 9.43 2.09 2.88
C MET A 53 9.47 2.54 1.41
N THR A 54 10.66 2.75 0.84
CA THR A 54 10.82 3.06 -0.58
C THR A 54 10.27 1.95 -1.46
N ALA A 55 10.67 0.69 -1.21
CA ALA A 55 10.22 -0.45 -2.01
C ALA A 55 8.69 -0.65 -1.96
N ILE A 56 8.08 -0.55 -0.78
CA ILE A 56 6.63 -0.67 -0.61
C ILE A 56 5.90 0.47 -1.34
N THR A 57 6.45 1.68 -1.31
CA THR A 57 5.88 2.84 -2.00
C THR A 57 5.95 2.68 -3.52
N GLU A 58 7.06 2.15 -4.04
CA GLU A 58 7.22 1.82 -5.46
C GLU A 58 6.24 0.73 -5.91
N GLU A 59 6.10 -0.34 -5.12
CA GLU A 59 5.12 -1.41 -5.40
C GLU A 59 3.69 -0.86 -5.40
N LEU A 60 3.31 -0.05 -4.40
CA LEU A 60 2.01 0.64 -4.40
C LEU A 60 1.80 1.49 -5.67
N GLY A 61 2.86 2.14 -6.16
CA GLY A 61 2.85 2.87 -7.43
C GLY A 61 2.60 1.97 -8.63
N ASN A 62 3.21 0.79 -8.67
CA ASN A 62 3.07 -0.21 -9.75
C ASN A 62 1.68 -0.86 -9.79
N LEU A 63 0.94 -0.88 -8.68
CA LEU A 63 -0.43 -1.36 -8.63
C LEU A 63 -1.42 -0.40 -9.31
N ARG A 64 -1.00 0.84 -9.60
CA ARG A 64 -1.79 1.82 -10.34
C ARG A 64 -1.80 1.48 -11.83
N ARG A 65 -2.89 1.86 -12.50
CA ARG A 65 -3.03 1.78 -13.95
C ARG A 65 -2.42 2.99 -14.66
#